data_AF-A0A067QYG6-F1
#
_entry.id   AF-A0A067QYG6-F1
#
_cell.length_a   1.000
_cell.length_b   1.000
_cell.length_c   1.000
_cell.angle_alpha   90.00
_cell.angle_beta   90.00
_cell.angle_gamma   90.00
#
_symmetry.space_group_name_H-M   'P 1'
#
loop_
_entity.id
_entity.type
_entity.pdbx_description
1 polymer ?
#
loop_
_entity_poly.entity_id
_entity_poly.type
_entity_poly.pdbx_seq_one_letter_code
_entity_poly.pdbx_strand_id
1 'polypeptide(L)'
;MINQTENVEEQWESLKKNMLETAREVIGIQKAKNRKEWITEDIVEKTEKRRKLKNDPSEEGRRQCRALRNEINREARKAKERHLEVKCKEVDELTKEGKLERAYKTIKQFFGNRRIKCIGIQTE
;
A
#
# COMPACT_ATOMS: atom_id res chain seq x y z
N MET A 1 25.40 40.65 25.52
CA MET A 1 25.64 39.71 24.40
C MET A 1 24.31 39.04 24.12
N ILE A 2 23.61 39.45 23.07
CA ILE A 2 22.22 39.05 22.81
C ILE A 2 22.23 37.86 21.84
N ASN A 3 21.51 36.81 22.21
CA ASN A 3 21.29 35.54 21.53
C ASN A 3 20.73 35.69 20.10
N GLN A 4 21.57 36.06 19.12
CA GLN A 4 21.13 36.15 17.73
C GLN A 4 20.94 34.78 17.06
N THR A 5 21.57 33.73 17.57
CA THR A 5 21.48 32.37 17.00
C THR A 5 20.18 31.65 17.34
N GLU A 6 19.61 31.87 18.52
CA GLU A 6 18.31 31.29 18.91
C GLU A 6 17.16 31.85 18.06
N ASN A 7 17.24 33.14 17.73
CA ASN A 7 16.21 33.83 16.95
C ASN A 7 16.11 33.31 15.50
N VAL A 8 17.23 33.01 14.85
CA VAL A 8 17.23 32.53 13.45
C VAL A 8 16.67 31.11 13.35
N GLU A 9 17.00 30.23 14.29
CA GLU A 9 16.46 28.86 14.30
C GLU A 9 14.95 28.87 14.59
N GLU A 10 14.50 29.67 15.55
CA GLU A 10 13.07 29.85 15.84
C GLU A 10 12.29 30.42 14.64
N GLN A 11 12.88 31.40 13.94
CA GLN A 11 12.30 31.95 12.71
C GLN A 11 12.20 30.89 11.61
N TRP A 12 13.22 30.05 11.47
CA TRP A 12 13.24 28.98 10.48
C TRP A 12 12.21 27.88 10.80
N GLU A 13 12.11 27.45 12.07
CA GLU A 13 11.09 26.49 12.50
C GLU A 13 9.67 27.04 12.31
N SER A 14 9.45 28.31 12.65
CA SER A 14 8.17 29.00 12.46
C SER A 14 7.79 29.06 10.98
N LEU A 15 8.73 29.44 10.11
CA LEU A 15 8.49 29.48 8.66
C LEU A 15 8.14 28.09 8.11
N LYS A 16 8.92 27.07 8.48
CA LYS A 16 8.69 25.69 8.06
C LYS A 16 7.33 25.18 8.52
N LYS A 17 6.95 25.47 9.77
CA LYS A 17 5.65 25.09 10.32
C LYS A 17 4.51 25.75 9.56
N ASN A 18 4.59 27.07 9.35
CA ASN A 18 3.58 27.83 8.62
C ASN A 18 3.43 27.32 7.18
N MET A 19 4.53 27.08 6.47
CA MET A 19 4.50 26.50 5.13
C MET A 19 3.84 25.12 5.10
N LEU A 20 4.14 24.25 6.07
CA LEU A 20 3.53 22.93 6.17
C LEU A 20 2.03 23.01 6.51
N GLU A 21 1.63 23.95 7.36
CA GLU A 21 0.24 24.15 7.77
C GLU A 21 -0.61 24.69 6.62
N THR A 22 -0.13 25.72 5.93
CA THR A 22 -0.76 26.23 4.70
C THR A 22 -0.83 25.16 3.61
N ALA A 23 0.24 24.36 3.42
CA ALA A 23 0.21 23.27 2.46
C ALA A 23 -0.83 22.19 2.83
N ARG A 24 -0.97 21.86 4.13
CA ARG A 24 -1.99 20.92 4.62
C ARG A 24 -3.40 21.44 4.42
N GLU A 25 -3.65 22.73 4.63
CA GLU A 25 -4.97 23.33 4.42
C GLU A 25 -5.35 23.40 2.94
N VAL A 26 -4.42 23.84 2.07
CA VAL A 26 -4.71 24.07 0.65
C VAL A 26 -4.71 22.77 -0.16
N ILE A 27 -3.74 21.88 0.08
CA ILE A 27 -3.52 20.67 -0.74
C ILE A 27 -4.15 19.43 -0.07
N GLY A 28 -4.26 19.42 1.26
CA GLY A 28 -4.67 18.25 2.04
C GLY A 28 -3.55 17.22 2.21
N ILE A 29 -3.62 16.41 3.27
CA ILE A 29 -2.72 15.26 3.44
C ILE A 29 -3.25 14.12 2.57
N GLN A 30 -2.70 13.99 1.37
CA GLN A 30 -2.97 12.83 0.53
C GLN A 30 -2.12 11.65 1.02
N LYS A 31 -2.71 10.79 1.86
CA LYS A 31 -2.13 9.47 2.10
C LYS A 31 -1.97 8.79 0.74
N ALA A 32 -0.77 8.28 0.47
CA ALA A 32 -0.52 7.52 -0.75
C ALA A 32 -1.58 6.42 -0.84
N LYS A 33 -2.42 6.46 -1.89
CA LYS A 33 -3.45 5.43 -2.07
C LYS A 33 -2.76 4.07 -2.00
N ASN A 34 -3.29 3.20 -1.15
CA ASN A 34 -2.82 1.82 -1.09
C ASN A 34 -2.82 1.27 -2.52
N ARG A 35 -1.62 0.89 -3.02
CA ARG A 35 -1.44 0.48 -4.44
C ARG A 35 -2.34 -0.69 -4.86
N LYS A 36 -2.94 -1.38 -3.89
CA LYS A 36 -3.89 -2.47 -4.07
C LYS A 36 -5.09 -2.21 -3.18
N GLU A 37 -6.28 -2.37 -3.74
CA GLU A 37 -7.56 -2.09 -3.08
C GLU A 37 -7.80 -2.96 -1.83
N TRP A 38 -7.22 -4.16 -1.79
CA TRP A 38 -7.36 -5.10 -0.67
C TRP A 38 -6.34 -4.89 0.47
N ILE A 39 -5.48 -3.87 0.40
CA ILE A 39 -4.58 -3.55 1.51
C ILE A 39 -5.32 -2.62 2.48
N THR A 40 -5.53 -3.10 3.70
CA THR A 40 -6.17 -2.33 4.78
C THR A 40 -5.18 -1.39 5.47
N GLU A 41 -5.69 -0.35 6.14
CA GLU A 41 -4.87 0.60 6.91
C GLU A 41 -4.04 -0.11 8.00
N ASP A 42 -4.60 -1.14 8.65
CA ASP A 42 -3.89 -1.95 9.65
C ASP A 42 -2.63 -2.62 9.09
N ILE A 43 -2.70 -3.17 7.86
CA ILE A 43 -1.54 -3.76 7.18
C ILE A 43 -0.48 -2.69 6.89
N VAL A 44 -0.90 -1.47 6.55
CA VAL A 44 0.00 -0.33 6.32
C VAL A 44 0.70 0.05 7.62
N GLU A 45 -0.04 0.22 8.71
CA GLU A 45 0.50 0.58 10.01
C GLU A 45 1.51 -0.46 10.51
N LYS A 46 1.19 -1.75 10.41
CA LYS A 46 2.12 -2.84 10.76
C LYS A 46 3.36 -2.84 9.88
N THR A 47 3.20 -2.53 8.59
CA THR A 47 4.33 -2.39 7.67
C THR A 47 5.24 -1.23 8.07
N GLU A 48 4.68 -0.11 8.50
CA GLU A 48 5.46 1.03 9.02
C GLU A 48 6.15 0.71 10.34
N LYS A 49 5.47 0.05 11.28
CA LYS A 49 6.08 -0.47 12.52
C LYS A 49 7.27 -1.37 12.20
N ARG A 50 7.13 -2.28 11.24
CA ARG A 50 8.23 -3.14 10.78
C ARG A 50 9.37 -2.35 10.14
N ARG A 51 9.08 -1.29 9.37
CA ARG A 51 10.12 -0.43 8.77
C ARG A 51 10.98 0.23 9.85
N LYS A 52 10.37 0.72 10.93
CA LYS A 52 11.08 1.33 12.07
C LYS A 52 12.00 0.31 12.77
N LEU A 53 11.53 -0.92 12.98
CA LEU A 53 12.27 -1.99 13.66
C LEU A 53 13.37 -2.65 12.82
N LYS A 54 13.44 -2.39 11.50
CA LYS A 54 14.41 -3.05 10.63
C LYS A 54 15.87 -2.65 10.93
N ASN A 55 16.08 -1.49 11.54
CA ASN A 55 17.42 -0.94 11.79
C ASN A 55 17.96 -1.30 13.19
N ASP A 56 17.21 -2.04 14.01
CA ASP A 56 17.68 -2.48 15.32
C ASP A 56 18.54 -3.75 15.19
N PRO A 57 19.84 -3.72 15.58
CA PRO A 57 20.73 -4.88 15.50
C PRO A 57 20.46 -5.96 16.57
N SER A 58 19.61 -5.67 17.56
CA SER A 58 19.24 -6.59 18.64
C SER A 58 18.61 -7.89 18.13
N GLU A 59 18.89 -9.02 18.80
CA GLU A 59 18.22 -10.31 18.53
C GLU A 59 16.71 -10.22 18.75
N GLU A 60 16.27 -9.46 19.76
CA GLU A 60 14.86 -9.25 20.05
C GLU A 60 14.18 -8.43 18.94
N GLY A 61 14.84 -7.38 18.45
CA GLY A 61 14.39 -6.58 17.30
C GLY A 61 14.26 -7.43 16.03
N ARG A 62 15.22 -8.33 15.78
CA ARG A 62 15.15 -9.31 14.68
C ARG A 62 13.99 -10.28 14.85
N ARG A 63 13.74 -10.80 16.05
CA ARG A 63 12.61 -11.70 16.35
C ARG A 63 11.27 -11.00 16.11
N GLN A 64 11.10 -9.80 16.63
CA GLN A 64 9.89 -8.99 16.45
C GLN A 64 9.65 -8.62 14.98
N CYS A 65 10.71 -8.26 14.25
CA CYS A 65 10.61 -7.98 12.81
C CYS A 65 10.18 -9.21 11.99
N ARG A 66 10.63 -10.42 12.37
CA ARG A 66 10.16 -11.69 11.79
C ARG A 66 8.69 -11.96 12.14
N ALA A 67 8.30 -11.77 13.39
CA ALA A 67 6.91 -11.95 13.84
C ALA A 67 5.94 -11.02 13.09
N LEU A 68 6.25 -9.72 13.04
CA LEU A 68 5.46 -8.73 12.31
C LEU A 68 5.37 -9.06 10.82
N ARG A 69 6.45 -9.52 10.19
CA ARG A 69 6.41 -9.97 8.79
C ARG A 69 5.40 -11.10 8.59
N ASN A 70 5.36 -12.08 9.48
CA ASN A 70 4.45 -13.22 9.37
C ASN A 70 3.00 -12.80 9.58
N GLU A 71 2.75 -11.91 10.54
CA GLU A 71 1.45 -11.32 10.81
C GLU A 71 0.93 -10.52 9.60
N ILE A 72 1.74 -9.59 9.09
CA ILE A 72 1.44 -8.81 7.88
C ILE A 72 1.09 -9.73 6.71
N ASN A 73 1.87 -10.79 6.48
CA ASN A 73 1.61 -11.74 5.39
C ASN A 73 0.29 -12.50 5.58
N ARG A 74 -0.03 -12.90 6.81
CA ARG A 74 -1.27 -13.60 7.13
C ARG A 74 -2.48 -12.70 6.91
N GLU A 75 -2.41 -11.45 7.34
CA GLU A 75 -3.48 -10.48 7.20
C GLU A 75 -3.66 -10.05 5.75
N ALA A 76 -2.56 -9.77 5.05
CA ALA A 76 -2.61 -9.46 3.63
C ALA A 76 -3.19 -10.61 2.80
N ARG A 77 -2.90 -11.87 3.16
CA ARG A 77 -3.52 -13.04 2.51
C ARG A 77 -5.03 -13.07 2.74
N LYS A 78 -5.47 -12.93 3.99
CA LYS A 78 -6.91 -12.90 4.34
C LYS A 78 -7.65 -11.74 3.67
N ALA A 79 -7.05 -10.55 3.65
CA ALA A 79 -7.65 -9.38 3.03
C ALA A 79 -7.77 -9.56 1.50
N LYS A 80 -6.73 -10.13 0.87
CA LYS A 80 -6.77 -10.47 -0.56
C LYS A 80 -7.83 -11.54 -0.86
N GLU A 81 -7.95 -12.56 -0.03
CA GLU A 81 -8.94 -13.64 -0.19
C GLU A 81 -10.37 -13.10 -0.12
N ARG A 82 -10.70 -12.31 0.91
CA ARG A 82 -12.01 -11.64 1.02
C ARG A 82 -12.32 -10.76 -0.19
N HIS A 83 -11.33 -10.00 -0.67
CA HIS A 83 -11.51 -9.16 -1.85
C HIS A 83 -11.78 -10.01 -3.11
N LEU A 84 -11.06 -11.12 -3.28
CA LEU A 84 -11.30 -12.05 -4.36
C LEU A 84 -12.67 -12.71 -4.28
N GLU A 85 -13.13 -13.12 -3.09
CA GLU A 85 -14.47 -13.68 -2.89
C GLU A 85 -15.56 -12.70 -3.33
N VAL A 86 -15.44 -11.41 -2.98
CA VAL A 86 -16.37 -10.38 -3.43
C VAL A 86 -16.35 -10.24 -4.96
N LYS A 87 -15.17 -10.25 -5.57
CA LYS A 87 -15.03 -10.17 -7.04
C LYS A 87 -15.59 -11.41 -7.75
N CYS A 88 -15.42 -12.60 -7.17
CA CYS A 88 -16.02 -13.83 -7.70
C CYS A 88 -17.55 -13.76 -7.65
N LYS A 89 -18.13 -13.29 -6.53
CA LYS A 89 -19.59 -13.10 -6.42
C LYS A 89 -20.13 -12.12 -7.46
N GLU A 90 -19.44 -11.00 -7.66
CA GLU A 90 -19.79 -10.01 -8.69
C GLU A 90 -19.78 -10.65 -10.10
N VAL A 91 -18.78 -11.48 -10.41
CA VAL A 91 -18.69 -12.20 -11.68
C VAL A 91 -19.81 -13.24 -11.82
N ASP A 92 -20.13 -13.98 -10.76
CA ASP A 92 -21.19 -14.98 -10.77
C ASP A 92 -22.56 -14.33 -11.01
N GLU A 93 -22.83 -13.19 -10.36
CA GLU A 93 -24.04 -12.40 -10.56
C GLU A 93 -24.14 -11.89 -12.00
N LEU A 94 -23.08 -11.29 -12.55
CA LEU A 94 -23.03 -10.84 -13.94
C LEU A 94 -23.25 -12.00 -14.93
N THR A 95 -22.72 -13.18 -14.60
CA THR A 95 -22.88 -14.38 -15.44
C THR A 95 -24.32 -14.89 -15.41
N LYS A 96 -24.97 -14.92 -14.23
CA LYS A 96 -26.39 -15.28 -14.09
C LYS A 96 -27.32 -14.32 -14.83
N GLU A 97 -26.97 -13.03 -14.87
CA GLU A 97 -27.69 -12.00 -15.63
C GLU A 97 -27.42 -12.03 -17.15
N GLY A 98 -26.54 -12.92 -17.63
CA GLY A 98 -26.16 -13.02 -19.04
C GLY A 98 -25.19 -11.91 -19.51
N LYS A 99 -24.64 -11.09 -18.61
CA LYS A 99 -23.73 -9.97 -18.91
C LYS A 99 -22.27 -10.42 -19.01
N LEU A 100 -22.00 -11.41 -19.87
CA LEU A 100 -20.68 -12.06 -20.01
C LEU A 100 -19.54 -11.10 -20.35
N GLU A 101 -19.79 -10.08 -21.18
CA GLU A 101 -18.78 -9.09 -21.53
C GLU A 101 -18.29 -8.32 -20.28
N ARG A 102 -19.22 -7.94 -19.39
CA ARG A 102 -18.89 -7.24 -18.15
C ARG A 102 -18.15 -8.16 -17.18
N ALA A 103 -18.60 -9.41 -17.05
CA ALA A 103 -17.92 -10.42 -16.24
C ALA A 103 -16.47 -10.61 -16.69
N TYR A 104 -16.24 -10.77 -18.00
CA TYR A 104 -14.90 -10.90 -18.56
C TYR A 104 -14.05 -9.63 -18.37
N LYS A 105 -14.65 -8.45 -18.51
CA LYS A 105 -13.96 -7.17 -18.26
C LYS A 105 -13.47 -7.07 -16.82
N THR A 106 -14.29 -7.47 -15.83
CA THR A 106 -13.92 -7.50 -14.41
C THR A 106 -12.73 -8.44 -14.17
N ILE A 107 -12.77 -9.65 -14.74
CA ILE A 107 -11.66 -10.61 -14.66
C ILE A 107 -10.39 -10.02 -15.29
N LYS A 108 -10.50 -9.47 -16.51
CA LYS A 108 -9.37 -8.90 -17.25
C LYS A 108 -8.75 -7.71 -16.54
N GLN A 109 -9.56 -6.85 -15.92
CA GLN A 109 -9.08 -5.70 -15.13
C GLN A 109 -8.26 -6.16 -13.92
N PHE A 110 -8.67 -7.24 -13.26
CA PHE A 110 -7.99 -7.74 -12.07
C PHE A 110 -6.66 -8.46 -12.38
N PHE A 111 -6.65 -9.33 -13.40
CA PHE A 111 -5.46 -10.13 -13.74
C PHE A 111 -4.52 -9.45 -14.75
N GLY A 112 -4.97 -8.37 -15.40
CA GLY A 112 -4.24 -7.67 -16.44
C GLY A 112 -4.01 -8.49 -17.71
N ASN A 113 -3.35 -7.90 -18.70
CA ASN A 113 -2.91 -8.63 -19.88
C ASN A 113 -1.70 -9.49 -19.51
N ARG A 114 -1.90 -10.82 -19.41
CA ARG A 114 -0.79 -11.77 -19.35
C ARG A 114 0.01 -11.69 -20.65
N ARG A 115 1.26 -11.23 -20.57
CA ARG A 115 2.23 -11.41 -21.67
C ARG A 115 2.58 -12.89 -21.73
N ILE A 116 1.91 -13.63 -22.61
CA ILE A 116 2.31 -14.99 -22.95
C ILE A 116 3.62 -14.85 -23.73
N LYS A 117 4.75 -15.26 -23.13
CA LYS A 117 5.99 -15.42 -23.90
C LYS A 117 5.78 -16.62 -24.82
N CYS A 118 5.50 -16.37 -26.09
CA CYS A 118 5.55 -17.41 -27.11
C CYS A 118 7.01 -17.89 -27.21
N ILE A 119 7.29 -19.10 -26.72
CA ILE A 119 8.52 -19.82 -27.04
C ILE A 119 8.25 -20.42 -28.42
N GLY A 120 8.69 -19.73 -29.47
CA GLY A 120 8.65 -20.29 -30.82
C GLY A 120 9.54 -21.53 -30.84
N ILE A 121 8.96 -22.71 -31.09
CA ILE A 121 9.75 -23.90 -31.42
C ILE A 121 10.31 -23.64 -32.81
N GLN A 122 11.62 -23.42 -32.89
CA GLN A 122 12.34 -23.45 -34.17
C GLN A 122 12.35 -24.92 -34.60
N THR A 123 11.60 -25.25 -35.64
CA THR A 123 11.77 -26.50 -36.37
C THR A 123 12.87 -26.29 -37.39
N GLU A 124 13.89 -27.16 -37.33
CA GLU A 124 15.02 -27.24 -38.28
C GLU A 124 14.59 -27.47 -39.73
#